data_AF-A0A644YST3-F1
#
_entry.id   AF-A0A644YST3-F1
#
_cell.length_a   1.000
_cell.length_b   1.000
_cell.length_c   1.000
_cell.angle_alpha   90.00
_cell.angle_beta   90.00
_cell.angle_gamma   90.00
#
_symmetry.space_group_name_H-M   'P 1'
#
loop_
_entity.id
_entity.type
_entity.pdbx_description
1 polymer ?
#
loop_
_entity_poly.entity_id
_entity_poly.type
_entity_poly.pdbx_seq_one_letter_code
_entity_poly.pdbx_strand_id
1 'polypeptide(L)'
;MSDVYTDKKYDMTVIAHSGRLDPYNFLARYKSTSGDYISLLSGDVDKLLDEALQEKDEAKRKEIYAEIQKVLAEEVPCVYIQSLDKFYGLSDNVEGFEEYPIDIMNLKSVSFS
;
A
#
# COMPACT_ATOMS: atom_id res chain seq x y z
N MET A 1 -18.84 -6.51 -0.57
CA MET A 1 -17.39 -6.25 -0.74
C MET A 1 -16.61 -7.51 -1.12
N SER A 2 -17.02 -8.71 -0.66
CA SER A 2 -16.35 -9.99 -0.99
C SER A 2 -16.22 -10.24 -2.50
N ASP A 3 -17.23 -9.88 -3.30
CA ASP A 3 -17.18 -10.06 -4.76
C ASP A 3 -15.91 -9.48 -5.40
N VAL A 4 -15.42 -8.33 -4.91
CA VAL A 4 -14.18 -7.71 -5.42
C VAL A 4 -12.98 -8.13 -4.60
N TYR A 5 -13.02 -7.94 -3.28
CA TYR A 5 -11.83 -8.06 -2.43
C TYR A 5 -11.31 -9.49 -2.25
N THR A 6 -12.15 -10.52 -2.43
CA THR A 6 -11.79 -11.93 -2.21
C THR A 6 -12.19 -12.83 -3.38
N ASP A 7 -13.41 -12.69 -3.89
CA ASP A 7 -13.98 -13.61 -4.88
C ASP A 7 -13.56 -13.26 -6.32
N LYS A 8 -12.94 -12.10 -6.53
CA LYS A 8 -12.40 -11.61 -7.82
C LYS A 8 -13.42 -11.60 -8.96
N LYS A 9 -14.69 -11.33 -8.67
CA LYS A 9 -15.79 -11.20 -9.63
C LYS A 9 -15.80 -9.80 -10.27
N TYR A 10 -14.77 -9.49 -11.05
CA TYR A 10 -14.67 -8.24 -11.82
C TYR A 10 -13.74 -8.43 -13.03
N ASP A 11 -13.96 -7.64 -14.07
CA ASP A 11 -12.99 -7.51 -15.18
C ASP A 11 -11.97 -6.41 -14.87
N MET A 12 -12.43 -5.29 -14.32
CA MET A 12 -11.60 -4.18 -13.81
C MET A 12 -12.28 -3.54 -12.60
N THR A 13 -11.46 -2.96 -11.72
CA THR A 13 -11.93 -2.20 -10.55
C THR A 13 -10.98 -1.04 -10.27
N VAL A 14 -11.49 0.03 -9.66
CA VAL A 14 -10.68 1.16 -9.19
C VAL A 14 -10.62 1.09 -7.67
N ILE A 15 -9.41 0.96 -7.14
CA ILE A 15 -9.17 0.82 -5.70
C ILE A 15 -8.10 1.84 -5.29
N ALA A 16 -8.32 2.47 -4.14
CA ALA A 16 -7.34 3.30 -3.46
C ALA A 16 -6.83 2.58 -2.21
N HIS A 17 -5.57 2.84 -1.85
CA HIS A 17 -4.95 2.28 -0.65
C HIS A 17 -4.42 3.42 0.22
N SER A 18 -4.62 3.32 1.52
CA SER A 18 -3.85 4.15 2.45
C SER A 18 -2.48 3.53 2.66
N GLY A 19 -1.44 4.37 2.60
CA GLY A 19 -0.05 3.95 2.76
C GLY A 19 0.22 3.30 4.13
N ARG A 20 1.27 2.49 4.18
CA ARG A 20 1.87 1.94 5.40
C ARG A 20 3.36 2.22 5.38
N LEU A 21 3.98 2.32 6.56
CA LEU A 21 5.41 2.64 6.67
C LEU A 21 6.30 1.56 6.04
N ASP A 22 5.88 0.29 6.14
CA ASP A 22 6.60 -0.83 5.55
C ASP A 22 5.98 -1.24 4.19
N PRO A 23 6.74 -1.22 3.08
CA PRO A 23 6.28 -1.60 1.74
C PRO A 23 5.70 -3.02 1.67
N TYR A 24 6.18 -3.94 2.50
CA TYR A 24 5.74 -5.33 2.49
C TYR A 24 4.23 -5.46 2.69
N ASN A 25 3.62 -4.61 3.53
CA ASN A 25 2.19 -4.65 3.80
C ASN A 25 1.33 -4.45 2.55
N PHE A 26 1.84 -3.69 1.58
CA PHE A 26 1.19 -3.53 0.30
C PHE A 26 1.61 -4.62 -0.69
N LEU A 27 2.93 -4.85 -0.83
CA LEU A 27 3.48 -5.75 -1.83
C LEU A 27 3.08 -7.22 -1.61
N ALA A 28 2.80 -7.65 -0.38
CA ALA A 28 2.35 -9.01 -0.08
C ALA A 28 1.05 -9.42 -0.80
N ARG A 29 0.25 -8.45 -1.25
CA ARG A 29 -0.97 -8.69 -2.03
C ARG A 29 -0.69 -9.33 -3.38
N TYR A 30 0.50 -9.11 -3.95
CA TYR A 30 0.89 -9.68 -5.23
C TYR A 30 1.35 -11.13 -5.12
N LYS A 31 1.55 -11.67 -3.91
CA LYS A 31 1.85 -13.10 -3.74
C LYS A 31 0.78 -13.92 -4.45
N SER A 32 1.19 -14.94 -5.21
CA SER A 32 0.27 -15.75 -6.03
C SER A 32 -0.87 -16.37 -5.20
N THR A 33 -0.61 -16.60 -3.92
CA THR A 33 -1.51 -17.22 -2.94
C THR A 33 -2.19 -16.23 -1.99
N SER A 34 -2.06 -14.92 -2.19
CA SER A 34 -2.50 -13.89 -1.22
C SER A 34 -4.01 -13.89 -0.92
N GLY A 35 -4.83 -14.50 -1.78
CA GLY A 35 -6.30 -14.45 -1.69
C GLY A 35 -6.88 -13.03 -1.85
N ASP A 36 -6.02 -12.05 -2.12
CA ASP A 36 -6.35 -10.65 -2.31
C ASP A 36 -6.80 -10.40 -3.76
N TYR A 37 -7.48 -9.29 -4.02
CA TYR A 37 -8.03 -9.00 -5.34
C TYR A 37 -6.93 -8.98 -6.45
N ILE A 38 -5.72 -8.48 -6.16
CA ILE A 38 -4.69 -8.21 -7.18
C ILE A 38 -3.66 -9.33 -7.45
N SER A 39 -3.67 -10.47 -6.73
CA SER A 39 -2.60 -11.51 -6.77
C SER A 39 -1.95 -11.73 -8.16
N LEU A 40 -0.63 -11.75 -8.24
CA LEU A 40 0.10 -12.08 -9.46
C LEU A 40 0.23 -13.61 -9.58
N LEU A 41 -0.63 -14.21 -10.39
CA LEU A 41 -0.78 -15.67 -10.45
C LEU A 41 0.42 -16.42 -11.05
N SER A 42 1.32 -15.73 -11.78
CA SER A 42 2.55 -16.32 -12.29
C SER A 42 3.53 -16.72 -11.18
N GLY A 43 3.45 -16.05 -10.02
CA GLY A 43 4.33 -16.31 -8.88
C GLY A 43 5.73 -15.68 -9.01
N ASP A 44 5.95 -14.83 -10.02
CA ASP A 44 7.28 -14.25 -10.33
C ASP A 44 7.87 -13.44 -9.15
N VAL A 45 7.02 -12.94 -8.25
CA VAL A 45 7.42 -12.17 -7.08
C VAL A 45 7.44 -12.98 -5.78
N ASP A 46 6.97 -14.23 -5.77
CA ASP A 46 6.76 -14.99 -4.53
C ASP A 46 8.06 -15.20 -3.75
N LYS A 47 9.13 -15.58 -4.46
CA LYS A 47 10.45 -15.79 -3.86
C LYS A 47 11.04 -14.49 -3.29
N LEU A 48 10.88 -13.39 -4.03
CA LEU A 48 11.36 -12.07 -3.60
C LEU A 48 10.59 -11.57 -2.36
N LEU A 49 9.28 -11.82 -2.31
CA LEU A 49 8.46 -11.50 -1.13
C LEU A 49 8.89 -12.29 0.10
N ASP A 50 9.19 -13.59 -0.07
CA ASP A 50 9.67 -14.45 1.02
C ASP A 50 11.08 -14.04 1.49
N GLU A 51 11.96 -13.66 0.56
CA GLU A 51 13.28 -13.10 0.89
C GLU A 51 13.16 -11.76 1.65
N ALA A 52 12.29 -10.85 1.20
CA ALA A 52 12.08 -9.55 1.85
C ALA A 52 11.58 -9.68 3.30
N LEU A 53 10.79 -10.71 3.61
CA LEU A 53 10.35 -11.02 4.98
C LEU A 53 11.50 -11.44 5.90
N GLN A 54 12.52 -12.09 5.35
CA GLN A 54 13.63 -12.67 6.11
C GLN A 54 14.83 -11.73 6.22
N GLU A 55 14.97 -10.79 5.27
CA GLU A 55 16.06 -9.82 5.24
C GLU A 55 15.90 -8.75 6.36
N LYS A 56 16.97 -8.57 7.13
CA LYS A 56 17.03 -7.65 8.28
C LYS A 56 17.78 -6.36 7.94
N ASP A 57 18.63 -6.39 6.92
CA ASP A 57 19.31 -5.21 6.42
C ASP A 57 18.36 -4.37 5.57
N GLU A 58 18.11 -3.13 5.99
CA GLU A 58 17.16 -2.25 5.33
C GLU A 58 17.57 -1.89 3.90
N ALA A 59 18.87 -1.72 3.64
CA ALA A 59 19.37 -1.39 2.31
C ALA A 59 19.17 -2.55 1.33
N LYS A 60 19.50 -3.77 1.76
CA LYS A 60 19.24 -4.98 0.95
C LYS A 60 17.76 -5.23 0.74
N ARG A 61 16.94 -5.05 1.77
CA ARG A 61 15.48 -5.21 1.66
C ARG A 61 14.88 -4.20 0.68
N LYS A 62 15.42 -2.97 0.63
CA LYS A 62 15.05 -1.96 -0.35
C LYS A 62 15.37 -2.39 -1.78
N GLU A 63 16.53 -3.02 -2.01
CA GLU A 63 16.88 -3.59 -3.32
C GLU A 63 15.89 -4.69 -3.73
N ILE A 64 15.53 -5.59 -2.82
CA ILE A 64 14.51 -6.63 -3.09
C ILE A 64 13.17 -6.01 -3.48
N TYR A 65 12.71 -4.97 -2.76
CA TYR A 65 11.48 -4.27 -3.12
C TYR A 65 11.56 -3.56 -4.48
N ALA A 66 12.73 -3.04 -4.87
CA ALA A 66 12.92 -2.46 -6.19
C ALA A 66 12.78 -3.51 -7.31
N GLU A 67 13.34 -4.70 -7.12
CA GLU A 67 13.18 -5.81 -8.07
C GLU A 67 11.71 -6.27 -8.17
N ILE A 68 11.00 -6.38 -7.04
CA ILE A 68 9.55 -6.66 -7.06
C ILE A 68 8.82 -5.61 -7.88
N GLN A 69 9.07 -4.32 -7.64
CA GLN A 69 8.40 -3.24 -8.38
C GLN A 69 8.72 -3.26 -9.88
N LYS A 70 9.93 -3.67 -10.26
CA LYS A 70 10.30 -3.86 -11.66
C LYS A 70 9.48 -4.96 -12.32
N VAL A 71 9.36 -6.13 -11.69
CA VAL A 71 8.50 -7.22 -12.19
C VAL A 71 7.06 -6.75 -12.33
N LEU A 72 6.53 -6.03 -11.34
CA LEU A 72 5.16 -5.50 -11.40
C LEU A 72 4.97 -4.45 -12.51
N ALA A 73 6.00 -3.68 -12.84
CA ALA A 73 5.96 -2.72 -13.95
C ALA A 73 6.00 -3.40 -15.33
N GLU A 74 6.60 -4.59 -15.42
CA GLU A 74 6.67 -5.39 -16.64
C GLU A 74 5.40 -6.25 -16.86
N GLU A 75 4.91 -6.90 -15.80
CA GLU A 75 3.72 -7.78 -15.83
C GLU A 75 2.40 -7.01 -15.79
N VAL A 76 2.42 -5.76 -15.29
CA VAL A 76 1.27 -4.84 -15.22
C VAL A 76 -0.01 -5.50 -14.63
N PRO A 77 0.04 -6.12 -13.43
CA PRO A 77 -1.16 -6.66 -12.79
C PRO A 77 -2.16 -5.56 -12.37
N CYS A 78 -1.70 -4.31 -12.31
CA CYS A 78 -2.55 -3.14 -12.17
C CYS A 78 -1.92 -1.92 -12.84
N VAL A 79 -2.75 -0.91 -13.08
CA VAL A 79 -2.32 0.40 -13.58
C VAL A 79 -2.22 1.36 -12.40
N TYR A 80 -1.02 1.83 -12.08
CA TYR A 80 -0.78 2.82 -11.04
C TYR A 80 -1.09 4.22 -11.57
N ILE A 81 -2.10 4.88 -11.01
CA ILE A 81 -2.64 6.14 -11.55
C ILE A 81 -2.01 7.36 -10.88
N GLN A 82 -1.99 7.38 -9.54
CA GLN A 82 -1.52 8.54 -8.77
C GLN A 82 -1.17 8.18 -7.33
N SER A 83 -0.31 9.01 -6.72
CA SER A 83 -0.18 9.13 -5.26
C SER A 83 -0.99 10.36 -4.84
N LEU A 84 -1.95 10.20 -3.93
CA LEU A 84 -2.86 11.27 -3.53
C LEU A 84 -2.22 12.16 -2.46
N ASP A 85 -2.27 13.47 -2.67
CA ASP A 85 -2.02 14.46 -1.62
C ASP A 85 -3.17 14.45 -0.61
N LYS A 86 -2.84 14.70 0.66
CA LYS A 86 -3.83 14.87 1.73
C LYS A 86 -4.09 16.36 1.93
N PHE A 87 -5.36 16.72 2.03
CA PHE A 87 -5.80 18.08 2.29
C PHE A 87 -6.76 18.09 3.48
N TYR A 88 -6.54 19.03 4.40
CA TYR A 88 -7.41 19.24 5.56
C TYR A 88 -7.92 20.67 5.55
N GLY A 89 -9.24 20.84 5.58
CA GLY A 89 -9.89 22.13 5.80
C GLY A 89 -10.14 22.33 7.28
N LEU A 90 -9.54 23.36 7.89
CA LEU A 90 -9.68 23.69 9.30
C LEU A 90 -10.31 25.08 9.45
N SER A 91 -11.09 25.28 10.51
CA SER A 91 -11.53 26.62 10.94
C SER A 91 -10.35 27.38 11.54
N ASP A 92 -10.34 28.72 11.43
CA ASP A 92 -9.26 29.58 11.93
C ASP A 92 -9.02 29.46 13.44
N ASN A 93 -10.03 29.01 14.20
CA ASN A 93 -9.93 28.81 15.64
C ASN A 93 -9.48 27.40 16.05
N VAL A 94 -9.15 26.52 15.10
CA VAL A 94 -8.60 25.18 15.40
C VAL A 94 -7.10 25.30 15.71
N GLU A 95 -6.71 24.83 16.88
CA GLU A 95 -5.32 24.81 17.32
C GLU A 95 -4.85 23.37 17.55
N GLY A 96 -3.53 23.14 17.43
CA GLY A 96 -2.89 21.86 17.78
C GLY A 96 -3.12 20.70 16.82
N PHE A 97 -3.64 20.96 15.61
CA PHE A 97 -3.73 19.95 14.54
C PHE A 97 -2.37 19.69 13.90
N GLU A 98 -1.98 18.42 13.81
CA GLU A 98 -0.78 17.96 13.12
C GLU A 98 -1.13 16.85 12.12
N GLU A 99 -0.58 16.96 10.91
CA GLU A 99 -0.66 15.89 9.92
C GLU A 99 0.44 14.86 10.14
N TYR A 100 0.06 13.58 10.06
CA TYR A 100 1.00 12.46 10.13
C TYR A 100 1.11 11.72 8.79
N PRO A 101 2.31 11.16 8.47
CA PRO A 101 2.52 10.35 7.26
C PRO A 101 1.82 8.98 7.31
N ILE A 102 1.05 8.71 8.37
CA ILE A 102 0.24 7.50 8.55
C ILE A 102 -1.25 7.86 8.54
N ASP A 103 -2.11 6.85 8.39
CA ASP A 103 -3.56 7.03 8.30
C ASP A 103 -4.21 7.14 9.70
N ILE A 104 -3.70 8.07 10.51
CA ILE A 104 -4.20 8.35 11.86
C ILE A 104 -4.36 9.86 12.01
N MET A 105 -5.55 10.27 12.46
CA MET A 105 -5.81 11.63 12.89
C MET A 105 -5.70 11.69 14.42
N ASN A 106 -4.61 12.25 14.92
CA ASN A 106 -4.41 12.41 16.36
C ASN A 106 -5.06 13.71 16.84
N LEU A 107 -6.20 13.57 17.54
CA LEU A 107 -6.97 14.72 18.05
C LEU A 107 -6.61 15.10 19.49
N LYS A 108 -5.63 14.44 20.12
CA LYS A 108 -5.31 14.65 21.54
C LYS A 108 -4.94 16.09 21.87
N SER A 109 -4.20 16.73 20.97
CA SER A 109 -3.71 18.11 21.13
C SER A 109 -4.63 19.14 20.50
N VAL A 110 -5.74 18.71 19.89
CA VAL A 110 -6.62 19.60 19.14
C VAL A 110 -7.58 20.32 20.08
N SER A 111 -7.67 21.64 19.94
CA SER A 111 -8.59 22.49 20.70
C SER A 111 -9.18 23.59 19.84
N PHE A 112 -10.17 24.30 20.39
CA PHE A 112 -10.72 25.52 19.82
C PHE A 112 -10.35 26.70 20.71
N SER A 113 -9.88 27.80 20.12
CA SER A 113 -9.73 29.09 20.81
C SER A 113 -11.03 29.86 20.98
#